data_AF-A0A8T0DQ73-F1
#
_entry.id   AF-A0A8T0DQ73-F1
#
_cell.length_a   1.000
_cell.length_b   1.000
_cell.length_c   1.000
_cell.angle_alpha   90.00
_cell.angle_beta   90.00
_cell.angle_gamma   90.00
#
_symmetry.space_group_name_H-M   'P 1'
#
loop_
_entity.id
_entity.type
_entity.pdbx_description
1 polymer ?
#
loop_
_entity_poly.entity_id
_entity_poly.type
_entity_poly.pdbx_seq_one_letter_code
_entity_poly.pdbx_strand_id
1 'polypeptide(L)'
;MCLAEESSDSLRNAEVRQKQPNELPLSIPNAPGLVPCQPLDNHTRQLGSFTCPTGYLCKGYWEGPNYGITSFDNIGYAMLTVFQCITMEGWTDVLYMTNRAYGPRFNWLYFIPLIVIGSFLLINLVLGVLSG
;
A
#
# COMPACT_ATOMS: atom_id res chain seq x y z
N MET A 1 2.23 0.71 9.08
CA MET A 1 1.18 -0.30 9.31
C MET A 1 0.53 -0.12 10.69
N CYS A 2 -0.70 -0.59 10.87
CA CYS A 2 -1.42 -0.50 12.14
C CYS A 2 -1.00 -1.63 13.10
N LEU A 3 -0.63 -1.27 14.33
CA LEU A 3 -0.25 -2.19 15.40
C LEU A 3 -1.12 -1.90 16.63
N ALA A 4 -1.64 -2.91 17.31
CA ALA A 4 -2.48 -2.66 18.49
C ALA A 4 -1.72 -1.87 19.58
N GLU A 5 -2.38 -0.86 20.11
CA GLU A 5 -1.89 0.11 21.09
C GLU A 5 -1.77 -0.55 22.47
N GLU A 6 -0.63 -0.38 23.14
CA GLU A 6 -0.34 -1.01 24.42
C GLU A 6 -0.79 -0.08 25.56
N SER A 7 -2.10 -0.07 25.86
CA SER A 7 -2.63 0.65 27.03
C SER A 7 -2.79 -0.30 28.22
N SER A 8 -2.59 0.20 29.43
CA SER A 8 -2.43 -0.52 30.71
C SER A 8 -3.49 -1.57 31.10
N ASP A 9 -4.64 -1.63 30.44
CA ASP A 9 -5.64 -2.73 30.58
C ASP A 9 -5.29 -4.00 29.79
N SER A 10 -4.21 -3.95 29.00
CA SER A 10 -3.81 -5.00 28.05
C SER A 10 -2.94 -6.11 28.63
N LEU A 11 -2.47 -6.00 29.88
CA LEU A 11 -1.57 -6.99 30.50
C LEU A 11 -2.20 -8.39 30.61
N ARG A 12 -3.54 -8.48 30.68
CA ARG A 12 -4.26 -9.77 30.69
C ARG A 12 -4.37 -10.43 29.31
N ASN A 13 -4.18 -9.67 28.24
CA ASN A 13 -4.17 -10.14 26.85
C ASN A 13 -2.75 -10.17 26.23
N ALA A 14 -1.76 -9.61 26.92
CA ALA A 14 -0.37 -9.53 26.47
C ALA A 14 0.31 -10.91 26.42
N GLU A 15 -0.05 -11.85 27.30
CA GLU A 15 0.45 -13.24 27.24
C GLU A 15 -0.03 -14.00 25.99
N VAL A 16 -1.18 -13.64 25.42
CA VAL A 16 -1.65 -14.21 24.14
C VAL A 16 -0.93 -13.56 22.95
N ARG A 17 -0.50 -12.29 23.08
CA ARG A 17 0.13 -11.50 22.02
C ARG A 17 1.64 -11.73 21.86
N GLN A 18 2.30 -12.32 22.87
CA GLN A 18 3.73 -12.67 22.79
C GLN A 18 4.03 -14.01 22.10
N LYS A 19 3.02 -14.83 21.77
CA LYS A 19 3.26 -16.16 21.17
C LYS A 19 3.64 -16.12 19.68
N GLN A 20 3.62 -14.96 19.01
CA GLN A 20 3.96 -14.91 17.59
C GLN A 20 4.78 -13.69 17.19
N PRO A 21 6.08 -13.66 17.54
CA PRO A 21 7.01 -12.65 17.02
C PRO A 21 7.19 -12.69 15.48
N ASN A 22 6.60 -13.68 14.78
CA ASN A 22 6.80 -13.90 13.34
C ASN A 22 5.51 -13.95 12.48
N GLU A 23 4.30 -13.77 13.03
CA GLU A 23 3.10 -13.72 12.18
C GLU A 23 2.33 -12.41 12.37
N LEU A 24 2.25 -11.65 11.28
CA LEU A 24 1.49 -10.41 11.16
C LEU A 24 -0.02 -10.74 11.18
N PRO A 25 -0.87 -9.91 11.79
CA PRO A 25 -2.31 -10.14 11.77
C PRO A 25 -2.83 -10.17 10.34
N LEU A 26 -3.43 -11.30 9.93
CA LEU A 26 -3.98 -11.52 8.59
C LEU A 26 -5.14 -10.57 8.23
N SER A 27 -5.73 -9.88 9.22
CA SER A 27 -6.83 -8.94 9.01
C SER A 27 -6.94 -7.94 10.17
N ILE A 28 -7.28 -6.70 9.84
CA ILE A 28 -7.60 -5.62 10.81
C ILE A 28 -9.05 -5.20 10.53
N PRO A 29 -9.85 -4.78 11.52
CA PRO A 29 -11.18 -4.22 11.24
C PRO A 29 -11.09 -3.12 10.16
N ASN A 30 -11.87 -3.29 9.08
CA ASN A 30 -11.90 -2.42 7.90
C ASN A 30 -10.65 -2.47 6.97
N ALA A 31 -9.81 -3.51 7.06
CA ALA A 31 -8.70 -3.71 6.13
C ALA A 31 -8.28 -5.19 5.96
N PRO A 32 -7.92 -5.63 4.74
CA PRO A 32 -7.50 -7.01 4.47
C PRO A 32 -6.07 -7.34 4.94
N GLY A 33 -5.67 -6.89 6.14
CA GLY A 33 -4.36 -7.20 6.73
C GLY A 33 -3.38 -6.03 6.67
N LEU A 34 -2.21 -6.25 6.05
CA LEU A 34 -1.09 -5.31 6.01
C LEU A 34 -1.32 -4.18 5.00
N VAL A 35 -1.62 -3.00 5.53
CA VAL A 35 -1.94 -1.82 4.73
C VAL A 35 -1.18 -0.60 5.26
N PRO A 36 -0.83 0.36 4.37
CA PRO A 36 -0.29 1.62 4.80
C PRO A 36 -1.38 2.40 5.56
N CYS A 37 -0.95 3.09 6.59
CA CYS A 37 -1.78 3.93 7.43
C CYS A 37 -1.11 5.29 7.58
N GLN A 38 -1.90 6.30 7.89
CA GLN A 38 -1.40 7.63 8.22
C GLN A 38 -1.58 7.92 9.72
N PRO A 39 -0.58 8.51 10.42
CA PRO A 39 -0.75 8.93 11.81
C PRO A 39 -1.87 9.97 11.97
N LEU A 40 -2.48 9.98 13.15
CA LEU A 40 -3.60 10.84 13.51
C LEU A 40 -3.11 12.14 14.15
N ASP A 41 -2.19 12.87 13.50
CA ASP A 41 -1.71 14.18 13.96
C ASP A 41 -2.54 15.29 13.32
N ASN A 42 -2.77 16.39 14.04
CA ASN A 42 -3.76 17.42 13.65
C ASN A 42 -3.31 18.30 12.45
N HIS A 43 -2.10 18.09 11.91
CA HIS A 43 -1.51 18.96 10.90
C HIS A 43 -1.10 18.29 9.58
N THR A 44 -0.99 16.95 9.49
CA THR A 44 -0.60 16.29 8.23
C THR A 44 -1.70 15.44 7.58
N ARG A 45 -2.90 15.34 8.16
CA ARG A 45 -3.97 14.44 7.68
C ARG A 45 -4.32 14.69 6.22
N GLN A 46 -4.00 13.72 5.36
CA GLN A 46 -4.46 13.73 3.98
C GLN A 46 -5.87 13.17 3.96
N LEU A 47 -6.82 13.99 3.51
CA LEU A 47 -8.24 13.63 3.50
C LEU A 47 -8.44 12.40 2.60
N GLY A 48 -9.00 11.32 3.15
CA GLY A 48 -9.17 10.05 2.45
C GLY A 48 -8.02 9.06 2.60
N SER A 49 -6.98 9.38 3.40
CA SER A 49 -5.96 8.40 3.82
C SER A 49 -6.54 7.39 4.82
N PHE A 50 -5.94 6.21 4.91
CA PHE A 50 -6.39 5.17 5.83
C PHE A 50 -5.88 5.43 7.24
N THR A 51 -6.81 5.50 8.20
CA THR A 51 -6.50 5.60 9.62
C THR A 51 -6.82 4.30 10.34
N CYS A 52 -5.96 3.93 11.30
CA CYS A 52 -6.17 2.74 12.11
C CYS A 52 -7.44 2.86 12.98
N PRO A 53 -8.14 1.75 13.25
CA PRO A 53 -9.28 1.72 14.17
C PRO A 53 -8.83 1.96 15.63
N THR A 54 -9.78 2.21 16.52
CA THR A 54 -9.52 2.44 17.95
C THR A 54 -8.76 1.25 18.58
N GLY A 55 -7.75 1.55 19.39
CA GLY A 55 -6.86 0.54 19.98
C GLY A 55 -5.75 0.05 19.04
N TYR A 56 -5.54 0.70 17.89
CA TYR A 56 -4.40 0.48 17.00
C TYR A 56 -3.67 1.79 16.69
N LEU A 57 -2.35 1.77 16.85
CA LEU A 57 -1.45 2.85 16.51
C LEU A 57 -0.82 2.62 15.13
N CYS A 58 -0.76 3.67 14.30
CA CYS A 58 -0.02 3.63 13.06
C CYS A 58 1.50 3.75 13.34
N LYS A 59 2.28 2.72 13.01
CA LYS A 59 3.76 2.77 13.06
C LYS A 59 4.36 2.81 11.66
N GLY A 60 5.45 3.56 11.52
CA GLY A 60 6.16 3.78 10.25
C GLY A 60 7.10 2.64 9.81
N TYR A 61 7.37 1.66 10.67
CA TYR A 61 8.20 0.51 10.31
C TYR A 61 7.36 -0.54 9.58
N TRP A 62 7.24 -0.37 8.27
CA TRP A 62 6.66 -1.37 7.38
C TRP A 62 7.46 -1.35 6.08
N GLU A 63 8.04 -2.50 5.71
CA GLU A 63 8.87 -2.65 4.50
C GLU A 63 8.09 -2.35 3.21
N GLY A 64 6.77 -2.47 3.24
CA GLY A 64 5.90 -2.22 2.11
C GLY A 64 5.15 -3.48 1.66
N PRO A 65 4.28 -3.36 0.64
CA PRO A 65 3.60 -4.51 0.06
C PRO A 65 4.63 -5.41 -0.66
N ASN A 66 4.35 -6.73 -0.71
CA ASN A 66 5.23 -7.72 -1.35
C ASN A 66 6.69 -7.65 -0.87
N TYR A 67 6.94 -7.63 0.45
CA TYR A 67 8.29 -7.52 1.03
C TYR A 67 9.09 -6.28 0.59
N GLY A 68 8.39 -5.18 0.29
CA GLY A 68 9.02 -3.92 -0.15
C GLY A 68 9.42 -3.87 -1.62
N ILE A 69 9.04 -4.88 -2.43
CA ILE A 69 9.25 -4.87 -3.89
C ILE A 69 8.40 -3.80 -4.56
N THR A 70 7.13 -3.67 -4.17
CA THR A 70 6.23 -2.63 -4.68
C THR A 70 6.42 -1.35 -3.87
N SER A 71 7.54 -0.68 -4.09
CA SER A 71 7.96 0.55 -3.40
C SER A 71 8.39 1.63 -4.39
N PHE A 72 8.27 2.89 -3.97
CA PHE A 72 8.71 4.07 -4.72
C PHE A 72 9.98 4.70 -4.11
N ASP A 73 10.63 4.01 -3.17
CA ASP A 73 11.80 4.53 -2.43
C ASP A 73 13.09 4.47 -3.27
N ASN A 74 13.15 3.55 -4.23
CA ASN A 74 14.29 3.39 -5.14
C ASN A 74 13.81 3.40 -6.60
N ILE A 75 14.62 3.97 -7.49
CA ILE A 75 14.27 4.06 -8.92
C ILE A 75 14.08 2.68 -9.58
N GLY A 76 14.83 1.67 -9.16
CA GLY A 76 14.71 0.29 -9.69
C GLY A 76 13.37 -0.36 -9.33
N TYR A 77 12.99 -0.33 -8.05
CA TYR A 77 11.69 -0.86 -7.59
C TYR A 77 10.51 -0.05 -8.11
N ALA A 78 10.67 1.26 -8.25
CA ALA A 78 9.67 2.12 -8.88
C ALA A 78 9.42 1.71 -10.35
N MET A 79 10.47 1.46 -11.14
CA MET A 79 10.32 1.02 -12.53
C MET A 79 9.65 -0.36 -12.64
N LEU A 80 9.96 -1.30 -11.75
CA LEU A 80 9.29 -2.60 -11.71
C LEU A 80 7.79 -2.46 -11.40
N THR A 81 7.46 -1.62 -10.42
CA THR A 81 6.06 -1.34 -10.04
C THR A 81 5.30 -0.68 -11.20
N VAL A 82 5.93 0.27 -11.89
CA VAL A 82 5.37 0.93 -13.08
C VAL A 82 5.16 -0.06 -14.22
N PHE A 83 6.13 -0.95 -14.48
CA PHE A 83 5.99 -2.00 -15.49
C PHE A 83 4.79 -2.90 -15.19
N GLN A 84 4.66 -3.37 -13.94
CA GLN A 84 3.50 -4.15 -13.50
C GLN A 84 2.17 -3.40 -13.68
N CYS A 85 2.16 -2.08 -13.43
CA CYS A 85 0.95 -1.27 -13.64
C CYS A 85 0.57 -1.18 -15.13
N ILE A 86 1.56 -1.05 -16.01
CA ILE A 86 1.36 -0.96 -17.46
C ILE A 86 0.90 -2.30 -18.07
N THR A 87 1.28 -3.44 -17.48
CA THR A 87 0.77 -4.76 -17.90
C THR A 87 -0.65 -5.05 -17.41
N MET A 88 -1.31 -4.11 -16.72
CA MET A 88 -2.66 -4.24 -16.16
C MET A 88 -2.84 -5.37 -15.12
N GLU A 89 -1.75 -5.84 -14.51
CA GLU A 89 -1.78 -6.92 -13.53
C GLU A 89 -1.55 -6.38 -12.11
N GLY A 90 -2.58 -6.43 -11.25
CA GLY A 90 -2.48 -5.95 -9.87
C GLY A 90 -2.29 -4.43 -9.71
N TRP A 91 -2.50 -3.65 -10.77
CA TRP A 91 -2.35 -2.18 -10.75
C TRP A 91 -3.36 -1.49 -9.81
N THR A 92 -4.56 -2.05 -9.67
CA THR A 92 -5.61 -1.53 -8.78
C THR A 92 -5.18 -1.64 -7.32
N ASP A 93 -4.51 -2.73 -6.95
CA ASP A 93 -4.03 -2.93 -5.58
C ASP A 93 -2.95 -1.91 -5.24
N VAL A 94 -2.01 -1.67 -6.16
CA VAL A 94 -1.00 -0.61 -6.01
C VAL A 94 -1.67 0.75 -5.83
N LEU A 95 -2.64 1.09 -6.69
CA LEU A 95 -3.41 2.35 -6.59
C LEU A 95 -4.11 2.48 -5.23
N TYR A 96 -4.79 1.43 -4.77
CA TYR A 96 -5.48 1.46 -3.47
C TYR A 96 -4.49 1.64 -2.32
N MET A 97 -3.33 1.01 -2.38
CA MET A 97 -2.30 1.13 -1.35
C MET A 97 -1.70 2.54 -1.31
N THR A 98 -1.42 3.13 -2.48
CA THR A 98 -0.97 4.53 -2.55
C THR A 98 -2.07 5.49 -2.08
N ASN A 99 -3.35 5.23 -2.40
CA ASN A 99 -4.47 6.05 -1.91
C ASN A 99 -4.60 6.01 -0.39
N ARG A 100 -4.31 4.89 0.23
CA ARG A 100 -4.32 4.75 1.69
C ARG A 100 -3.15 5.49 2.36
N ALA A 101 -2.00 5.59 1.68
CA ALA A 101 -0.80 6.27 2.17
C ALA A 101 -0.83 7.79 1.95
N TYR A 102 -1.22 8.24 0.75
CA TYR A 102 -1.13 9.64 0.28
C TYR A 102 -2.48 10.24 -0.15
N GLY A 103 -3.59 9.59 0.21
CA GLY A 103 -4.92 10.05 -0.17
C GLY A 103 -5.22 9.98 -1.68
N PRO A 104 -6.49 10.10 -2.08
CA PRO A 104 -6.89 9.93 -3.47
C PRO A 104 -6.62 11.15 -4.38
N ARG A 105 -6.36 12.34 -3.82
CA ARG A 105 -6.42 13.62 -4.56
C ARG A 105 -5.43 13.73 -5.73
N PHE A 106 -4.20 13.26 -5.53
CA PHE A 106 -3.13 13.37 -6.55
C PHE A 106 -2.82 12.05 -7.24
N ASN A 107 -3.14 10.92 -6.62
CA ASN A 107 -2.81 9.61 -7.17
C ASN A 107 -3.50 9.34 -8.51
N TRP A 108 -4.77 9.74 -8.67
CA TRP A 108 -5.48 9.53 -9.94
C TRP A 108 -4.82 10.28 -11.11
N LEU A 109 -4.27 11.48 -10.87
CA LEU A 109 -3.58 12.27 -11.89
C LEU A 109 -2.26 11.64 -12.34
N TYR A 110 -1.64 10.80 -11.51
CA TYR A 110 -0.42 10.09 -11.86
C TYR A 110 -0.72 8.74 -12.52
N PHE A 111 -1.53 7.90 -11.87
CA PHE A 111 -1.75 6.52 -12.31
C PHE A 111 -2.57 6.41 -13.60
N ILE A 112 -3.62 7.21 -13.78
CA ILE A 112 -4.51 7.10 -14.94
C ILE A 112 -3.78 7.41 -16.27
N PRO A 113 -3.11 8.56 -16.44
CA PRO A 113 -2.40 8.83 -17.70
C PRO A 113 -1.23 7.87 -17.92
N LEU A 114 -0.54 7.45 -16.86
CA LEU A 114 0.54 6.46 -16.95
C LEU A 114 0.04 5.13 -17.50
N ILE A 115 -1.08 4.62 -17.00
CA ILE A 115 -1.68 3.36 -17.47
C ILE A 115 -2.18 3.51 -18.91
N VAL A 116 -2.87 4.60 -19.24
CA VAL A 116 -3.40 4.82 -20.60
C VAL A 116 -2.29 4.89 -21.64
N ILE A 117 -1.27 5.72 -21.39
CA ILE A 117 -0.14 5.90 -22.31
C ILE A 117 0.70 4.62 -22.39
N GLY A 118 1.02 4.02 -21.24
CA GLY A 118 1.83 2.81 -21.18
C GLY A 118 1.16 1.62 -21.87
N SER A 119 -0.14 1.42 -21.64
CA SER A 119 -0.90 0.34 -22.26
C SER A 119 -1.02 0.52 -23.76
N PHE A 120 -1.26 1.75 -24.22
CA PHE A 120 -1.30 2.06 -25.65
C PHE A 120 0.05 1.74 -26.31
N LEU A 121 1.16 2.08 -25.65
CA LEU A 121 2.51 1.80 -26.14
C LEU A 121 2.78 0.28 -26.19
N LEU A 122 2.46 -0.47 -25.13
CA LEU A 122 2.63 -1.92 -25.11
C LEU A 122 1.81 -2.63 -26.19
N ILE A 123 0.53 -2.28 -26.34
CA ILE A 123 -0.34 -2.90 -27.34
C ILE A 123 0.21 -2.61 -28.74
N ASN A 124 0.62 -1.38 -29.02
CA ASN A 124 1.20 -1.04 -30.33
C ASN A 124 2.56 -1.72 -30.58
N LEU A 125 3.38 -1.90 -29.54
CA LEU A 125 4.64 -2.64 -29.63
C LEU A 125 4.41 -4.12 -29.97
N VAL A 126 3.46 -4.76 -29.28
CA VAL A 126 3.11 -6.16 -29.52
C VAL A 126 2.52 -6.35 -30.92
N LEU A 127 1.65 -5.45 -31.36
CA LEU A 127 1.11 -5.50 -32.73
C LEU A 127 2.20 -5.27 -33.77
N GLY A 128 3.10 -4.31 -33.54
CA GLY A 128 4.21 -4.02 -34.44
C GLY A 128 5.17 -5.21 -34.62
N VAL A 129 5.50 -5.93 -33.54
CA VAL A 129 6.39 -7.09 -33.63
C VAL A 129 5.74 -8.30 -34.29
N LEU A 130 4.42 -8.46 -34.18
CA LEU A 130 3.69 -9.54 -34.85
C LEU A 130 3.41 -9.24 -36.33
N SER A 131 3.43 -7.97 -36.73
CA SER A 131 3.19 -7.54 -38.12
C SER A 131 4.42 -7.57 -39.03
N GLY A 132 5.61 -7.77 -38.48
CA GLY A 132 6.88 -7.90 -39.22
C GLY A 132 7.28 -9.35 -39.40
#